data_AF-K6ICN4-F1
#
_entry.id   AF-K6ICN4-F1
#
_cell.length_a   1.000
_cell.length_b   1.000
_cell.length_c   1.000
_cell.angle_alpha   90.00
_cell.angle_beta   90.00
_cell.angle_gamma   90.00
#
_symmetry.space_group_name_H-M   'P 1'
#
loop_
_entity.id
_entity.type
_entity.pdbx_description
1 polymer ?
#
loop_
_entity_poly.entity_id
_entity_poly.type
_entity_poly.pdbx_seq_one_letter_code
_entity_poly.pdbx_strand_id
1 'polypeptide(L)' 'MKVEQVYGRKFNTIQEAQFFPFDCIERYYNRKRRHSALDYMSPIEFRIKNSA' A
#
# COMPACT_ATOMS: atom_id res chain seq x y z
N MET A 1 5.86 -8.07 6.44
CA MET A 1 4.57 -7.35 6.28
C MET A 1 4.42 -6.41 7.48
N LYS A 2 4.20 -5.10 7.31
CA LYS A 2 4.07 -4.19 8.47
C LYS A 2 2.62 -4.24 8.94
N VAL A 3 2.32 -5.26 9.74
CA VAL A 3 0.97 -5.61 10.19
C VAL A 3 0.38 -4.53 11.11
N GLU A 4 1.24 -3.71 11.71
CA GLU A 4 0.91 -2.67 12.70
C GLU A 4 -0.06 -1.59 12.20
N GLN A 5 -0.13 -1.33 10.88
CA GLN A 5 -1.06 -0.36 10.32
C GLN A 5 -2.51 -0.89 10.25
N VAL A 6 -2.68 -2.21 10.19
CA VAL A 6 -4.01 -2.85 10.07
C VAL A 6 -4.60 -3.16 11.45
N TYR A 7 -3.76 -3.52 12.43
CA TYR A 7 -4.23 -4.06 13.70
C TYR A 7 -4.59 -3.02 14.78
N GLY A 8 -4.47 -1.72 14.51
CA GLY A 8 -4.75 -0.66 15.49
C GLY A 8 -6.00 0.20 15.23
N ARG A 9 -6.71 -0.02 14.12
CA ARG A 9 -7.84 0.84 13.73
C ARG A 9 -9.19 0.27 14.18
N LYS A 10 -9.98 1.10 14.84
CA LYS A 10 -11.42 0.87 15.03
C LYS A 10 -12.16 1.44 13.83
N PHE A 11 -12.88 0.59 13.11
CA PHE A 11 -13.76 1.00 12.02
C PHE A 11 -15.14 1.32 12.59
N ASN A 12 -15.74 2.42 12.15
CA ASN A 12 -17.07 2.79 12.59
C ASN A 12 -18.16 2.11 11.75
N THR A 13 -17.82 1.70 10.52
CA THR A 13 -18.73 1.02 9.60
C THR A 13 -18.06 -0.15 8.88
N ILE A 14 -18.86 -1.13 8.44
CA ILE A 14 -18.39 -2.27 7.64
C ILE A 14 -17.79 -1.78 6.31
N GLN A 15 -18.37 -0.75 5.71
CA GLN A 15 -17.89 -0.15 4.45
C GLN A 15 -16.48 0.42 4.61
N GLU A 16 -16.19 1.08 5.73
CA GLU A 16 -14.85 1.58 6.03
C GLU A 16 -13.83 0.43 6.16
N ALA A 17 -14.21 -0.64 6.85
CA ALA A 17 -13.38 -1.83 7.00
C ALA A 17 -13.11 -2.53 5.65
N GLN A 18 -14.06 -2.50 4.72
CA GLN A 18 -13.90 -3.06 3.38
C GLN A 18 -13.00 -2.20 2.48
N PHE A 19 -13.08 -0.87 2.58
CA PHE A 19 -12.29 0.04 1.74
C PHE A 19 -10.86 0.24 2.27
N PHE A 20 -10.66 0.15 3.58
CA PHE A 20 -9.37 0.41 4.20
C PHE A 20 -8.20 -0.41 3.64
N PRO A 21 -8.32 -1.73 3.38
CA PRO A 21 -7.25 -2.50 2.75
C PRO A 21 -6.83 -1.94 1.39
N PHE A 22 -7.79 -1.53 0.56
CA PHE A 22 -7.50 -0.95 -0.76
C PHE A 22 -6.77 0.38 -0.63
N ASP A 23 -7.25 1.28 0.24
CA ASP A 23 -6.58 2.56 0.48
C ASP A 23 -5.16 2.36 1.03
N CYS A 24 -4.98 1.41 1.96
CA CYS A 24 -3.65 1.05 2.47
C CYS A 24 -2.72 0.54 1.37
N ILE A 25 -3.21 -0.35 0.50
CA ILE A 25 -2.43 -0.90 -0.62
C ILE A 25 -2.06 0.22 -1.59
N GLU A 26 -2.99 1.08 -2.00
CA GLU A 26 -2.71 2.09 -3.01
C GLU A 26 -1.90 3.27 -2.48
N ARG A 27 -2.31 3.87 -1.35
CA ARG A 27 -1.68 5.10 -0.84
C ARG A 27 -0.38 4.86 -0.09
N TYR A 28 -0.27 3.74 0.62
CA TYR A 28 0.88 3.48 1.48
C TYR A 28 1.79 2.43 0.87
N TYR A 29 1.26 1.28 0.48
CA TYR A 29 2.09 0.19 -0.01
C TYR A 29 2.68 0.52 -1.38
N ASN A 30 1.83 0.70 -2.39
CA ASN A 30 2.26 0.87 -3.78
C ASN A 30 3.03 2.17 -4.01
N ARG A 31 2.72 3.23 -3.26
CA ARG A 31 3.31 4.55 -3.44
C ARG A 31 4.56 4.82 -2.60
N LYS A 32 4.64 4.29 -1.37
CA LYS A 32 5.74 4.64 -0.44
C LYS A 32 6.66 3.48 -0.10
N ARG A 33 6.22 2.23 -0.23
CA ARG A 33 7.05 1.08 0.15
C ARG A 33 8.08 0.82 -0.93
N ARG A 34 9.34 1.11 -0.61
CA ARG A 34 10.48 0.69 -1.43
C ARG A 34 10.72 -0.80 -1.30
N HIS A 35 10.99 -1.45 -2.43
CA HIS A 35 11.21 -2.89 -2.49
C HIS A 35 12.63 -3.16 -2.98
N SER A 36 13.44 -3.90 -2.21
CA SER A 36 14.84 -4.19 -2.58
C SER A 36 14.95 -4.93 -3.91
N ALA A 37 14.03 -5.84 -4.21
CA ALA A 37 13.99 -6.53 -5.51
C ALA A 37 13.62 -5.60 -6.70
N LEU A 38 13.12 -4.39 -6.44
CA LEU A 38 12.81 -3.38 -7.47
C LEU A 38 13.87 -2.27 -7.48
N ASP A 39 15.10 -2.56 -7.09
CA ASP A 39 16.18 -1.56 -6.97
C ASP A 39 15.79 -0.40 -6.04
N TYR A 40 15.10 -0.75 -4.94
CA TYR A 40 14.54 0.19 -3.98
C TYR A 40 13.51 1.17 -4.56
N MET A 41 12.92 0.88 -5.72
CA MET A 41 11.76 1.61 -6.22
C MET A 41 10.49 1.18 -5.48
N SER A 42 9.52 2.10 -5.42
CA SER A 42 8.15 1.74 -5.08
C SER A 42 7.46 1.04 -6.25
N PRO A 43 6.42 0.21 -6.00
CA PRO A 43 5.67 -0.44 -7.06
C PRO A 43 5.14 0.52 -8.14
N ILE A 44 4.73 1.74 -7.77
CA ILE A 44 4.27 2.74 -8.73
C ILE A 44 5.42 3.27 -9.60
N GLU A 45 6.59 3.56 -9.02
CA GLU A 45 7.77 4.02 -9.76
C GLU A 45 8.25 2.93 -10.73
N PHE A 46 8.26 1.68 -10.28
CA PHE A 46 8.60 0.55 -11.12
C PHE A 46 7.63 0.41 -12.31
N ARG A 47 6.32 0.56 -12.09
CA ARG A 47 5.33 0.53 -13.18
C ARG A 47 5.57 1.68 -14.16
N ILE A 48 5.77 2.91 -13.69
CA ILE A 48 6.03 4.08 -14.54
C ILE A 48 7.28 3.85 -15.39
N LYS A 49 8.37 3.35 -14.80
CA LYS A 49 9.63 3.09 -15.50
C LYS A 49 9.51 2.00 -16.59
N ASN A 50 8.69 0.97 -16.38
CA ASN A 50 8.51 -0.14 -17.32
C ASN A 50 7.32 0.04 -18.28
N SER A 51 6.51 1.09 -18.12
CA SER A 51 5.41 1.42 -19.03
C SER A 51 5.80 2.48 -20.06
N ALA A 52 7.11 2.77 -20.17
CA ALA A 52 7.73 3.69 -21.12
C ALA A 52 8.39 2.92 -22.27
#